data_AF-A0A4V6Z1G7-F1
#
_entry.id   AF-A0A4V6Z1G7-F1
#
_cell.length_a   1.000
_cell.length_b   1.000
_cell.length_c   1.000
_cell.angle_alpha   90.00
_cell.angle_beta   90.00
_cell.angle_gamma   90.00
#
_symmetry.space_group_name_H-M   'P 1'
#
loop_
_entity.id
_entity.type
_entity.pdbx_description
1 polymer ?
#
loop_
_entity_poly.entity_id
_entity_poly.type
_entity_poly.pdbx_seq_one_letter_code
_entity_poly.pdbx_strand_id
1 'polypeptide(L)' 'MNIMESFKKINEEKKATIVMVTHDPFAASFCRRIIFIKDGAIKLEINSNGNRKEFLDKVIEAQLVIGGQE' A
#
# COMPACT_ATOMS: atom_id res chain seq x y z
N MET A 1 1.94 -19.79 -3.81
CA MET A 1 1.42 -18.56 -4.47
C MET A 1 0.33 -18.00 -3.56
N ASN A 2 0.51 -16.80 -3.02
CA ASN A 2 -0.52 -16.16 -2.18
C ASN A 2 -1.38 -15.22 -3.04
N ILE A 3 -2.47 -14.70 -2.45
CA ILE A 3 -3.40 -13.82 -3.16
C ILE A 3 -2.74 -12.51 -3.64
N MET A 4 -1.80 -11.96 -2.88
CA MET A 4 -1.10 -10.73 -3.22
C MET A 4 -0.20 -10.89 -4.45
N GLU A 5 0.54 -11.99 -4.55
CA GLU A 5 1.31 -12.34 -5.75
C GLU A 5 0.39 -12.52 -6.97
N SER A 6 -0.81 -13.08 -6.76
CA SER A 6 -1.81 -13.23 -7.83
C SER A 6 -2.31 -11.87 -8.32
N PHE A 7 -2.61 -10.94 -7.41
CA PHE A 7 -3.01 -9.57 -7.76
C PHE A 7 -1.89 -8.81 -8.47
N LYS A 8 -0.65 -8.91 -7.99
CA LYS A 8 0.51 -8.31 -8.65
C LYS A 8 0.63 -8.82 -10.09
N LYS A 9 0.55 -10.14 -10.28
CA LYS A 9 0.65 -10.78 -11.59
C LYS A 9 -0.47 -10.33 -12.53
N ILE A 10 -1.73 -10.28 -12.06
CA ILE A 10 -2.87 -9.77 -12.83
C ILE A 10 -2.66 -8.29 -13.21
N ASN A 11 -2.19 -7.46 -12.29
CA ASN A 11 -1.93 -6.05 -12.54
C ASN A 11 -0.77 -5.83 -13.53
N GLU A 12 0.28 -6.65 -13.50
CA GLU A 12 1.46 -6.55 -14.38
C GLU A 12 1.20 -7.11 -15.78
N GLU A 13 0.62 -8.31 -15.86
CA GLU A 13 0.41 -9.06 -17.11
C GLU A 13 -0.85 -8.61 -17.83
N LYS A 14 -1.96 -8.43 -17.10
CA LYS A 14 -3.27 -8.08 -17.69
C LYS A 14 -3.59 -6.59 -17.64
N LYS A 15 -2.70 -5.77 -17.07
CA LYS A 15 -2.87 -4.31 -16.90
C LYS A 15 -4.17 -3.93 -16.17
N ALA A 16 -4.73 -4.83 -15.38
CA ALA A 16 -5.96 -4.56 -14.63
C ALA A 16 -5.66 -3.62 -13.45
N THR A 17 -6.47 -2.56 -13.30
CA THR A 17 -6.42 -1.70 -12.11
C THR A 17 -7.04 -2.43 -10.93
N ILE A 18 -6.32 -2.52 -9.81
CA ILE A 18 -6.76 -3.15 -8.58
C ILE A 18 -6.80 -2.09 -7.49
N VAL A 19 -7.94 -1.95 -6.84
CA VAL A 19 -8.10 -1.11 -5.64
C VAL A 19 -8.28 -2.04 -4.46
N MET A 20 -7.50 -1.82 -3.40
CA MET A 20 -7.52 -2.59 -2.18
C MET A 20 -7.61 -1.65 -0.99
N VAL A 21 -8.39 -2.05 0.01
CA VAL A 21 -8.46 -1.38 1.31
C VAL A 21 -7.92 -2.36 2.34
N THR A 22 -6.93 -1.94 3.12
CA THR A 22 -6.32 -2.78 4.14
C THR A 22 -5.70 -1.93 5.24
N HIS A 23 -5.62 -2.49 6.44
CA HIS A 23 -4.80 -1.95 7.54
C HIS A 23 -3.46 -2.69 7.67
N ASP A 24 -3.21 -3.74 6.88
CA ASP A 24 -1.97 -4.51 6.91
C ASP A 24 -0.90 -3.87 5.98
N PRO A 25 0.24 -3.39 6.54
CA PRO A 25 1.31 -2.81 5.74
C PRO A 25 1.95 -3.82 4.79
N PHE A 26 1.94 -5.12 5.13
CA PHE A 26 2.48 -6.15 4.26
C PHE A 26 1.66 -6.28 2.97
N ALA A 27 0.34 -6.36 3.06
CA ALA A 27 -0.54 -6.33 1.90
C ALA A 27 -0.38 -5.02 1.11
N ALA A 28 -0.38 -3.87 1.77
CA ALA A 28 -0.24 -2.57 1.12
C ALA A 28 1.08 -2.43 0.35
N SER A 29 2.17 -3.05 0.82
CA SER A 29 3.48 -3.04 0.14
C SER A 29 3.48 -3.68 -1.26
N PHE A 30 2.44 -4.42 -1.65
CA PHE A 30 2.29 -4.94 -3.01
C PHE A 30 1.72 -3.91 -4.00
N CYS A 31 1.17 -2.80 -3.50
CA CYS A 31 0.63 -1.74 -4.33
C CYS A 31 1.75 -0.87 -4.94
N ARG A 32 1.43 -0.20 -6.06
CA ARG A 32 2.30 0.84 -6.63
C ARG A 32 2.11 2.21 -5.98
N ARG A 33 0.93 2.44 -5.41
CA ARG A 33 0.49 3.68 -4.77
C ARG A 33 -0.38 3.34 -3.56
N ILE A 34 -0.15 4.02 -2.45
CA ILE A 34 -0.98 3.91 -1.23
C ILE A 34 -1.46 5.30 -0.88
N ILE A 35 -2.75 5.41 -0.58
CA ILE A 35 -3.39 6.65 -0.13
C ILE A 35 -3.87 6.39 1.30
N PHE A 36 -3.39 7.20 2.22
CA PHE A 36 -3.85 7.17 3.60
C PHE A 36 -4.97 8.17 3.80
N ILE A 37 -6.07 7.68 4.36
CA ILE A 37 -7.26 8.46 4.67
C ILE A 37 -7.43 8.50 6.19
N LYS A 38 -7.61 9.69 6.75
CA LYS A 38 -7.98 9.92 8.17
C LYS A 38 -9.02 11.03 8.23
N ASP A 39 -10.07 10.82 9.02
CA ASP A 39 -11.18 11.77 9.21
C ASP A 39 -11.83 12.22 7.89
N GLY A 40 -12.01 11.29 6.95
CA GLY A 40 -12.62 11.56 5.64
C GLY A 40 -11.74 12.34 4.66
N ALA A 41 -10.49 12.65 5.02
CA ALA A 41 -9.54 13.39 4.18
C ALA A 41 -8.31 12.55 3.83
N ILE A 42 -7.76 12.78 2.63
CA ILE A 42 -6.46 12.24 2.22
C ILE A 42 -5.37 12.98 3.00
N LYS A 43 -4.56 12.24 3.76
CA LYS A 43 -3.48 12.83 4.58
C LYS A 43 -2.11 12.63 3.96
N LEU A 44 -1.89 11.46 3.35
CA LEU A 44 -0.60 11.09 2.81
C LEU A 44 -0.78 10.19 1.60
N GLU A 45 0.10 10.38 0.63
CA GLU A 45 0.26 9.49 -0.51
C GLU A 45 1.71 9.03 -0.58
N ILE A 46 1.91 7.73 -0.76
CA ILE A 46 3.23 7.16 -1.00
C ILE A 46 3.21 6.31 -2.27
N ASN A 47 4.26 6.45 -3.08
CA ASN A 47 4.45 5.73 -4.33
C ASN A 47 5.66 4.80 -4.19
N SER A 48 5.53 3.58 -4.73
CA SER A 48 6.60 2.60 -4.74
C SER A 48 7.69 3.00 -5.73
N ASN A 49 8.95 2.84 -5.33
CA ASN A 49 10.13 3.01 -6.19
C ASN A 49 10.58 1.68 -6.83
N GLY A 50 9.81 0.61 -6.68
CA GLY A 50 10.16 -0.74 -7.14
C GLY A 50 10.88 -1.60 -6.11
N ASN A 51 11.45 -1.01 -5.04
CA ASN A 51 11.99 -1.77 -3.91
C ASN A 51 10.90 -2.02 -2.86
N ARG A 52 10.33 -3.23 -2.87
CA ARG A 52 9.24 -3.60 -1.96
C ARG A 52 9.62 -3.52 -0.48
N LYS A 53 10.87 -3.83 -0.13
CA LYS A 53 11.31 -3.81 1.28
C LYS A 53 11.33 -2.37 1.81
N GLU A 54 11.98 -1.47 1.08
CA GLU A 54 11.97 -0.03 1.42
C GLU A 54 10.54 0.54 1.43
N PHE A 55 9.71 0.09 0.49
CA PHE A 55 8.32 0.54 0.44
C PHE A 55 7.54 0.09 1.67
N LEU A 56 7.69 -1.18 2.08
CA LEU A 56 7.09 -1.71 3.31
C LEU A 56 7.52 -0.89 4.54
N ASP A 57 8.81 -0.62 4.70
CA ASP A 57 9.32 0.17 5.83
C ASP A 57 8.67 1.56 5.88
N LYS A 58 8.51 2.22 4.71
CA LYS A 58 7.78 3.50 4.60
C LYS A 58 6.29 3.37 4.95
N VAL A 59 5.63 2.26 4.59
CA VAL A 59 4.21 2.04 4.95
C VAL A 59 4.07 1.94 6.47
N ILE A 60 4.95 1.19 7.13
CA ILE A 60 4.93 1.00 8.59
C ILE A 60 5.14 2.35 9.29
N GLU A 61 6.13 3.14 8.85
CA GLU A 61 6.38 4.48 9.39
C GLU A 61 5.17 5.39 9.21
N ALA A 62 4.58 5.43 8.01
CA ALA A 62 3.38 6.22 7.74
C ALA A 62 2.19 5.81 8.63
N GLN A 63 1.99 4.51 8.87
CA GLN A 63 0.94 4.02 9.77
C GLN A 63 1.15 4.49 11.21
N LEU A 64 2.38 4.47 11.71
CA LEU A 64 2.70 4.97 13.05
C LEU A 64 2.44 6.47 13.18
N VAL A 65 2.79 7.26 12.17
CA VAL A 65 2.55 8.72 12.16
C VAL A 65 1.05 9.05 12.14
N ILE A 66 0.27 8.30 11.35
CA ILE A 66 -1.16 8.57 11.17
C ILE A 66 -1.99 8.01 12.35
N GLY A 67 -1.59 6.86 12.90
CA GLY A 67 -2.23 6.20 14.03
C GLY A 67 -1.79 6.71 15.40
N GLY A 68 -0.58 7.26 15.53
CA GLY A 68 -0.02 7.80 16.77
C GLY A 68 -0.52 9.20 17.18
N GLN A 69 -1.51 9.73 16.46
CA GLN A 69 -2.29 10.89 16.90
C GLN A 69 -3.65 10.39 17.39
N GLU A 70 -3.64 9.82 18.60
CA GLU A 70 -4.79 9.68 19.50
C GLU A 70 -4.40 10.20 20.88
#